data_AF-R6KEX1-F1
#
_entry.id   AF-R6KEX1-F1
#
_cell.length_a   1.000
_cell.length_b   1.000
_cell.length_c   1.000
_cell.angle_alpha   90.00
_cell.angle_beta   90.00
_cell.angle_gamma   90.00
#
_symmetry.space_group_name_H-M   'P 1'
#
loop_
_entity.id
_entity.type
_entity.pdbx_description
1 polymer ?
#
loop_
_entity_poly.entity_id
_entity_poly.type
_entity_poly.pdbx_seq_one_letter_code
_entity_poly.pdbx_strand_id
1 'polypeptide(L)'
;MKKRILTYRKYIDFLLASDKQSDWKYIKQEHITQVAFFQHERLVHLIVTVTFAVLELLTVCAYVIVGALDSTLSFPLLILALLIIVLLIPYIKHYYLLENEVQKMYVQYDRIAQKAYEEEKLIDNE
;
A
#
# COMPACT_ATOMS: atom_id res chain seq x y z
N MET A 1 -3.61 -1.78 12.88
CA MET A 1 -2.26 -1.47 12.36
C MET A 1 -1.86 0.00 12.50
N LYS A 2 -2.72 0.96 12.12
CA LYS A 2 -2.51 2.42 12.26
C LYS A 2 -1.89 2.91 13.58
N LYS A 3 -2.37 2.43 14.74
CA LYS A 3 -1.84 2.86 16.06
C LYS A 3 -0.37 2.48 16.28
N ARG A 4 0.08 1.29 15.83
CA ARG A 4 1.48 0.86 16.00
C ARG A 4 2.43 1.70 15.14
N ILE A 5 2.03 2.01 13.91
CA ILE A 5 2.79 2.88 12.99
C ILE A 5 2.90 4.29 13.56
N LEU A 6 1.81 4.84 14.10
CA LEU A 6 1.81 6.20 14.63
C LEU A 6 2.71 6.34 15.86
N THR A 7 2.73 5.32 16.73
CA THR A 7 3.62 5.27 17.89
C THR A 7 5.08 5.12 17.48
N TYR A 8 5.37 4.24 16.51
CA TYR A 8 6.72 4.08 15.97
C TYR A 8 7.20 5.36 15.26
N ARG A 9 6.32 6.01 14.51
CA ARG A 9 6.63 7.27 13.83
C ARG A 9 6.97 8.39 14.82
N LYS A 10 6.19 8.53 15.89
CA LYS A 10 6.48 9.49 16.97
C LYS A 10 7.79 9.18 17.69
N TYR A 11 8.12 7.89 17.84
CA TYR A 11 9.38 7.45 18.43
C TYR A 11 10.58 7.79 17.53
N ILE A 12 10.46 7.58 16.21
CA ILE A 12 11.48 7.96 15.22
C ILE A 12 11.61 9.48 15.12
N ASP A 13 10.50 10.23 15.09
CA ASP A 13 10.55 11.70 15.06
C ASP A 13 11.19 12.26 16.35
N PHE A 14 10.94 11.63 17.51
CA PHE A 14 11.60 11.97 18.78
C PHE A 14 13.10 11.62 18.76
N LEU A 15 13.47 10.46 18.23
CA LEU A 15 14.86 10.05 18.07
C LEU A 15 15.62 10.94 17.08
N LEU A 16 15.01 11.30 15.96
CA LEU A 16 15.58 12.25 14.98
C LEU A 16 15.71 13.65 15.56
N ALA A 17 14.87 14.05 16.52
CA ALA A 17 14.99 15.33 17.21
C ALA A 17 16.02 15.30 18.36
N SER A 18 16.36 14.12 18.87
CA SER A 18 17.39 13.95 19.90
C SER A 18 18.75 13.64 19.27
N ASP A 19 19.79 14.38 19.61
CA ASP A 19 21.18 14.17 19.14
C ASP A 19 21.87 12.97 19.81
N LYS A 20 21.09 11.94 20.18
CA LYS A 20 21.62 10.74 20.83
C LYS A 20 22.11 9.77 19.77
N GLN A 21 23.41 9.44 19.85
CA GLN A 21 24.05 8.36 19.12
C GLN A 21 23.23 7.06 19.30
N SER A 22 22.38 6.80 18.32
CA SER A 22 21.45 5.69 18.31
C SER A 22 21.89 4.76 17.19
N ASP A 23 21.58 3.47 17.30
CA ASP A 23 22.03 2.47 16.34
C ASP A 23 21.21 2.60 15.04
N TRP A 24 21.50 3.65 14.26
CA TRP A 24 20.76 4.05 13.06
C TRP A 24 20.69 2.93 12.02
N LYS A 25 21.67 2.02 12.03
CA LYS A 25 21.71 0.83 11.19
C LYS A 25 20.59 -0.16 11.54
N TYR A 26 20.33 -0.40 12.84
CA TYR A 26 19.24 -1.26 13.30
C TYR A 26 17.87 -0.63 13.02
N ILE A 27 17.74 0.67 13.30
CA ILE A 27 16.51 1.43 13.07
C ILE A 27 16.15 1.47 11.58
N LYS A 28 17.14 1.69 10.71
CA LYS A 28 16.96 1.66 9.25
C LYS A 28 16.46 0.30 8.77
N GLN A 29 17.02 -0.78 9.31
CA GLN A 29 16.64 -2.14 8.91
C GLN A 29 15.20 -2.47 9.33
N GLU A 30 14.79 -2.08 10.53
CA GLU A 30 13.42 -2.25 10.99
C GLU A 30 12.43 -1.40 10.17
N HIS A 31 12.81 -0.17 9.80
CA HIS A 31 11.98 0.70 8.94
C HIS A 31 11.79 0.10 7.54
N ILE A 32 12.84 -0.49 6.95
CA ILE A 32 12.74 -1.20 5.65
C ILE A 32 11.79 -2.41 5.78
N THR A 33 11.89 -3.19 6.85
CA THR A 33 10.98 -4.33 7.08
C THR A 33 9.52 -3.87 7.18
N GLN A 34 9.26 -2.75 7.87
CA GLN A 34 7.91 -2.18 7.92
C GLN A 34 7.44 -1.68 6.55
N VAL A 35 8.28 -0.97 5.79
CA VAL A 35 7.97 -0.55 4.42
C VAL A 35 7.63 -1.76 3.54
N ALA A 36 8.38 -2.86 3.64
CA ALA A 36 8.12 -4.09 2.90
C ALA A 36 6.76 -4.71 3.27
N PHE A 37 6.35 -4.65 4.53
CA PHE A 37 5.03 -5.12 4.96
C PHE A 37 3.89 -4.31 4.31
N PHE A 38 4.04 -2.98 4.21
CA PHE A 38 3.06 -2.13 3.51
C PHE A 38 3.07 -2.32 2.00
N GLN A 39 4.24 -2.57 1.41
CA GLN A 39 4.32 -2.93 -0.01
C GLN A 39 3.61 -4.25 -0.30
N HIS A 40 3.74 -5.25 0.59
CA HIS A 40 3.05 -6.53 0.46
C HIS A 40 1.53 -6.35 0.49
N GLU A 41 1.01 -5.56 1.44
CA GLU A 41 -0.43 -5.27 1.51
C GLU A 41 -0.92 -4.53 0.25
N ARG A 42 -0.14 -3.57 -0.28
CA ARG A 42 -0.46 -2.90 -1.56
C ARG A 42 -0.48 -3.88 -2.74
N LEU A 43 0.49 -4.79 -2.83
CA LEU A 43 0.56 -5.79 -3.90
C LEU A 43 -0.67 -6.72 -3.86
N VAL A 44 -1.03 -7.21 -2.68
CA VAL A 44 -2.22 -8.06 -2.50
C VAL A 44 -3.48 -7.30 -2.93
N HIS A 45 -3.65 -6.05 -2.51
CA HIS A 45 -4.79 -5.24 -2.95
C HIS A 45 -4.81 -5.01 -4.47
N LEU A 46 -3.65 -4.77 -5.08
CA LEU A 46 -3.55 -4.62 -6.54
C LEU A 46 -3.97 -5.90 -7.25
N ILE A 47 -3.42 -7.06 -6.83
CA ILE A 47 -3.75 -8.36 -7.41
C ILE A 47 -5.24 -8.63 -7.31
N VAL A 48 -5.82 -8.46 -6.11
CA VAL A 48 -7.25 -8.70 -5.89
C VAL A 48 -8.11 -7.75 -6.72
N THR A 49 -7.75 -6.46 -6.81
CA THR A 49 -8.47 -5.47 -7.63
C THR A 49 -8.40 -5.81 -9.12
N VAL A 50 -7.24 -6.22 -9.62
CA VAL A 50 -7.06 -6.66 -11.02
C VAL A 50 -7.86 -7.92 -11.29
N THR A 51 -7.87 -8.88 -10.37
CA THR A 51 -8.70 -10.09 -10.50
C THR A 51 -10.18 -9.74 -10.60
N PHE A 52 -10.69 -8.83 -9.75
CA PHE A 52 -12.08 -8.38 -9.85
C PHE A 52 -12.37 -7.63 -11.15
N ALA A 53 -11.46 -6.77 -11.61
CA ALA A 53 -11.61 -6.07 -12.88
C ALA A 53 -11.66 -7.03 -14.07
N VAL A 54 -10.85 -8.09 -14.07
CA VAL A 54 -10.90 -9.15 -15.09
C VAL A 54 -12.20 -9.93 -15.00
N LEU A 55 -12.67 -10.29 -13.80
CA LEU A 55 -13.96 -10.95 -13.62
C LEU A 55 -15.13 -10.08 -14.08
N GLU A 56 -15.08 -8.77 -13.83
CA GLU A 56 -16.08 -7.82 -14.30
C GLU A 56 -16.10 -7.77 -15.84
N LEU A 57 -14.93 -7.66 -16.47
CA LEU A 57 -14.80 -7.69 -17.93
C LEU A 57 -15.38 -8.99 -18.51
N LEU A 58 -15.06 -10.14 -17.91
CA LEU A 58 -15.61 -11.43 -18.33
C LEU A 58 -17.13 -11.49 -18.16
N THR A 59 -17.65 -10.94 -17.07
CA THR A 59 -19.09 -10.90 -16.78
C THR A 59 -19.82 -10.03 -17.79
N VAL A 60 -19.26 -8.86 -18.16
CA VAL A 60 -19.80 -7.98 -19.20
C VAL A 60 -19.75 -8.64 -20.57
N CYS A 61 -18.63 -9.28 -20.93
CA CYS A 61 -18.53 -10.05 -22.18
C CYS A 61 -19.57 -11.17 -22.26
N ALA A 62 -19.74 -11.93 -21.17
CA ALA A 62 -20.75 -12.97 -21.07
C ALA A 62 -22.17 -12.39 -21.18
N TYR A 63 -22.44 -11.24 -20.55
CA TYR A 63 -23.73 -10.55 -20.66
C TYR A 63 -24.05 -10.17 -22.11
N VAL A 64 -23.08 -9.65 -22.87
CA VAL A 64 -23.30 -9.28 -24.28
C VAL A 64 -23.58 -10.51 -25.16
N ILE A 65 -22.81 -11.59 -24.99
CA ILE A 65 -22.96 -12.81 -25.79
C ILE A 65 -24.27 -13.53 -25.45
N VAL A 66 -24.53 -13.74 -24.16
CA VAL A 66 -25.73 -14.45 -23.69
C VAL A 66 -26.97 -13.59 -23.90
N GLY A 67 -26.90 -12.28 -23.68
CA GLY A 67 -28.00 -11.36 -23.97
C GLY A 67 -28.43 -11.36 -25.44
N ALA A 68 -27.51 -11.65 -26.37
CA ALA A 68 -27.81 -11.80 -27.79
C ALA A 68 -28.40 -13.17 -28.18
N LEU A 69 -28.17 -14.22 -27.39
CA LEU A 69 -28.56 -15.60 -27.69
C LEU A 69 -29.77 -16.09 -26.88
N ASP A 70 -29.83 -15.77 -25.59
CA ASP A 70 -30.86 -16.21 -24.66
C ASP A 70 -31.04 -15.19 -23.52
N SER A 71 -32.21 -14.53 -23.49
CA SER A 71 -32.48 -13.42 -22.57
C SER A 71 -32.69 -13.86 -21.11
N THR A 72 -32.85 -15.15 -20.82
CA THR A 72 -33.16 -15.66 -19.47
C THR A 72 -32.00 -15.48 -18.47
N LEU A 73 -30.75 -15.55 -18.94
CA LEU A 73 -29.55 -15.40 -18.11
C LEU A 73 -29.05 -13.95 -17.99
N SER A 74 -29.66 -13.00 -18.71
CA SER A 74 -29.24 -11.60 -18.71
C SER A 74 -29.44 -10.92 -17.35
N PHE A 75 -30.53 -11.22 -16.64
CA PHE A 75 -30.88 -10.59 -15.38
C PHE A 75 -29.95 -11.02 -14.22
N PRO A 76 -29.62 -12.32 -14.04
CA PRO A 76 -28.61 -12.75 -13.07
C PRO A 76 -27.21 -12.16 -13.34
N LEU A 77 -26.78 -12.08 -14.60
CA LEU A 77 -25.47 -11.53 -14.98
C LEU A 77 -25.37 -10.04 -14.65
N LEU A 78 -26.46 -9.28 -14.82
CA LEU A 78 -26.52 -7.86 -14.45
C LEU A 78 -26.33 -7.67 -12.95
N ILE A 79 -27.02 -8.46 -12.12
CA ILE A 79 -26.87 -8.43 -10.66
C ILE A 79 -25.44 -8.77 -10.25
N LEU A 80 -24.84 -9.78 -10.89
CA LEU A 80 -23.45 -10.18 -10.63
C LEU A 80 -22.47 -9.05 -10.95
N ALA A 81 -22.62 -8.38 -12.10
CA ALA A 81 -21.78 -7.24 -12.48
C ALA A 81 -21.90 -6.10 -11.46
N LEU A 82 -23.12 -5.79 -11.01
CA LEU A 82 -23.38 -4.74 -10.03
C LEU A 82 -22.74 -5.06 -8.67
N LEU A 83 -22.78 -6.32 -8.24
CA LEU A 83 -22.08 -6.79 -7.03
C LEU A 83 -20.57 -6.60 -7.13
N ILE A 84 -19.97 -6.93 -8.28
CA ILE A 84 -18.52 -6.78 -8.51
C ILE A 84 -18.13 -5.29 -8.47
N ILE A 85 -18.91 -4.40 -9.09
CA ILE A 85 -18.69 -2.94 -9.05
C ILE A 85 -18.71 -2.41 -7.61
N VAL A 86 -19.70 -2.82 -6.81
CA VAL A 86 -19.81 -2.39 -5.40
C VAL A 86 -18.59 -2.85 -4.59
N LEU A 87 -18.02 -4.02 -4.90
CA LEU A 87 -16.78 -4.47 -4.30
C LEU A 87 -15.56 -3.68 -4.80
N LEU A 88 -15.53 -3.21 -6.04
CA LEU A 88 -14.37 -2.50 -6.61
C LEU A 88 -14.09 -1.17 -5.89
N ILE A 89 -15.14 -0.43 -5.53
CA ILE A 89 -15.05 0.90 -4.88
C ILE A 89 -14.22 0.89 -3.58
N PRO A 90 -14.54 0.06 -2.57
CA PRO A 90 -13.76 0.02 -1.32
C PRO A 90 -12.33 -0.46 -1.56
N TYR A 91 -12.10 -1.35 -2.53
CA TYR A 91 -10.76 -1.84 -2.87
C TYR A 91 -9.87 -0.75 -3.45
N ILE A 92 -10.38 0.04 -4.40
CA ILE A 92 -9.67 1.19 -4.96
C ILE A 92 -9.36 2.23 -3.87
N LYS A 93 -10.34 2.53 -3.00
CA LYS A 93 -10.15 3.48 -1.90
C LYS A 93 -9.08 3.02 -0.92
N HIS A 94 -9.07 1.74 -0.56
CA HIS A 94 -8.08 1.17 0.36
C HIS A 94 -6.68 1.19 -0.26
N TYR A 95 -6.57 0.93 -1.56
CA TYR A 95 -5.31 1.03 -2.31
C TYR A 95 -4.68 2.44 -2.22
N TYR A 96 -5.45 3.50 -2.52
CA TYR A 96 -4.96 4.88 -2.44
C TYR A 96 -4.59 5.31 -1.02
N LEU A 97 -5.32 4.82 -0.01
CA LEU A 97 -4.99 5.10 1.38
C LEU A 97 -3.64 4.47 1.75
N LEU A 98 -3.39 3.24 1.30
CA LEU A 98 -2.13 2.56 1.55
C LEU A 98 -0.94 3.22 0.85
N GLU A 99 -1.12 3.59 -0.42
CA GLU A 99 -0.08 4.25 -1.21
C GLU A 99 0.36 5.58 -0.57
N ASN A 100 -0.58 6.39 -0.10
CA ASN A 100 -0.29 7.64 0.59
C ASN A 100 0.50 7.45 1.89
N GLU A 101 0.30 6.34 2.60
CA GLU A 101 1.04 6.06 3.83
C GLU A 101 2.46 5.55 3.53
N VAL A 102 2.62 4.69 2.50
CA VAL A 102 3.93 4.23 2.02
C VAL A 102 4.78 5.41 1.54
N GLN A 103 4.20 6.35 0.80
CA GLN A 103 4.89 7.56 0.31
C GLN A 103 5.51 8.37 1.46
N LYS A 104 4.78 8.51 2.58
CA LYS A 104 5.30 9.22 3.77
C LYS A 104 6.46 8.46 4.41
N MET A 105 6.43 7.13 4.42
CA MET A 105 7.51 6.32 4.99
C MET A 105 8.80 6.39 4.17
N TYR A 106 8.73 6.56 2.84
CA TYR A 106 9.90 6.83 2.00
C TYR A 106 10.57 8.16 2.32
N VAL A 107 9.79 9.23 2.47
CA VAL A 107 10.32 10.55 2.87
C VAL A 107 11.02 10.48 4.23
N GLN A 108 10.53 9.64 5.15
CA GLN A 108 11.20 9.40 6.43
C GLN A 108 12.49 8.61 6.30
N TYR A 109 12.51 7.61 5.42
CA TYR A 109 13.72 6.84 5.13
C TYR A 109 14.83 7.75 4.57
N ASP A 110 14.52 8.65 3.63
CA ASP A 110 15.51 9.55 3.05
C ASP A 110 16.13 10.48 4.11
N ARG A 111 15.32 10.97 5.05
CA ARG A 111 15.80 11.79 6.18
C ARG A 111 16.72 11.01 7.12
N ILE A 112 16.40 9.75 7.42
CA ILE A 112 17.25 8.87 8.24
C ILE A 112 18.56 8.57 7.51
N ALA A 113 18.51 8.29 6.20
CA ALA A 113 19.68 8.01 5.39
C ALA A 113 20.61 9.21 5.28
N GLN A 114 20.05 10.41 5.13
CA GLN A 114 20.83 11.66 5.08
C GLN A 114 21.54 11.92 6.42
N LYS A 115 20.86 11.76 7.55
CA LYS A 115 21.49 11.90 8.87
C LYS A 115 22.59 10.87 9.12
N ALA A 116 22.36 9.61 8.76
CA ALA A 116 23.36 8.57 8.89
C ALA A 116 24.62 8.88 8.06
N TYR A 117 24.46 9.44 6.85
CA TYR A 117 25.58 9.87 6.01
C TYR A 117 26.31 11.10 6.57
N GLU A 118 25.58 12.05 7.15
CA GLU A 118 26.16 13.23 7.81
C GLU A 118 26.97 12.84 9.06
N GLU A 119 26.50 11.90 9.88
CA GLU A 119 27.25 11.36 11.02
C GLU A 119 28.52 10.61 10.56
N GLU A 120 28.42 9.77 9.53
CA GLU A 120 29.57 9.02 8.99
C GLU A 120 30.66 9.95 8.42
N LYS A 121 30.25 11.06 7.78
CA LYS A 121 31.18 12.08 7.27
C LYS A 121 31.84 12.92 8.37
N LEU A 122 31.20 13.09 9.53
CA LEU A 122 31.80 13.78 10.67
C LEU A 122 32.86 12.92 11.35
N ILE A 123 32.65 11.59 11.40
CA ILE A 123 33.60 10.62 11.96
C ILE A 123 34.84 10.46 11.05
N ASP A 124 34.68 10.50 9.72
CA ASP A 124 35.81 10.43 8.76
C ASP A 124 36.64 11.72 8.67
N ASN A 125 36.17 12.85 9.23
CA ASN A 125 36.87 14.14 9.22
C ASN A 125 37.53 14.49 10.57
N GLU A 126 37.48 13.60 11.56
CA GLU A 126 38.13 13.73 12.88
C GLU A 126 39.39 12.84 12.96
#